data_AF-A0A059B3P3-F1
#
_entry.id   AF-A0A059B3P3-F1
#
_cell.length_a   1.000
_cell.length_b   1.000
_cell.length_c   1.000
_cell.angle_alpha   90.00
_cell.angle_beta   90.00
_cell.angle_gamma   90.00
#
_symmetry.space_group_name_H-M   'P 1'
#
loop_
_entity.id
_entity.type
_entity.pdbx_description
1 polymer ?
#
loop_
_entity_poly.entity_id
_entity_poly.type
_entity_poly.pdbx_seq_one_letter_code
_entity_poly.pdbx_strand_id
1 'polypeptide(L)'
;MSAGRWGDIPNNWVASVAMKLHKDKFLKHDGERFQSYLADVKSGKATIAAGALLPHEIVASLEDPSGSEVVELQWKRMVEDLSKAGKLENCIAVCDVSGSILGRQ
;
A
#
# COMPACT_ATOMS: atom_id res chain seq x y z
N MET A 1 2.37 7.43 18.61
CA MET A 1 2.73 6.07 19.06
C MET A 1 3.88 6.15 20.06
N SER A 2 3.62 6.66 21.26
CA SER A 2 4.69 7.08 22.21
C SER A 2 4.75 6.22 23.46
N ALA A 3 3.76 5.33 23.67
CA ALA A 3 3.67 4.47 24.85
C ALA A 3 4.46 3.14 24.72
N GLY A 4 5.13 2.90 23.59
CA GLY A 4 5.90 1.66 23.36
C GLY A 4 5.06 0.38 23.16
N ARG A 5 3.73 0.48 23.20
CA ARG A 5 2.79 -0.64 23.13
C ARG A 5 2.50 -1.10 21.70
N TRP A 6 3.53 -1.49 20.96
CA TRP A 6 3.42 -1.90 19.56
C TRP A 6 2.68 -3.24 19.40
N GLY A 7 2.90 -4.17 20.32
CA GLY A 7 2.24 -5.47 20.34
C GLY A 7 0.73 -5.44 20.63
N ASP A 8 0.14 -4.28 20.95
CA ASP A 8 -1.31 -4.16 21.12
C ASP A 8 -2.02 -3.72 19.83
N ILE A 9 -1.27 -3.29 18.81
CA ILE A 9 -1.85 -2.71 17.58
C ILE A 9 -2.27 -3.84 16.63
N PRO A 10 -3.56 -3.97 16.28
CA PRO A 10 -4.00 -4.90 15.25
C PRO A 10 -3.60 -4.39 13.87
N ASN A 11 -2.66 -5.07 13.20
CA ASN A 11 -2.12 -4.65 11.89
C ASN A 11 -3.20 -4.55 10.79
N ASN A 12 -4.28 -5.34 10.89
CA ASN A 12 -5.40 -5.34 9.95
C ASN A 12 -6.31 -4.10 10.05
N TRP A 13 -6.25 -3.34 11.14
CA TRP A 13 -7.06 -2.13 11.34
C TRP A 13 -6.29 -0.85 11.09
N VAL A 14 -4.98 -0.96 10.82
CA VAL A 14 -4.15 0.20 10.51
C VAL A 14 -4.56 0.75 9.15
N ALA A 15 -5.03 2.00 9.15
CA ALA A 15 -5.41 2.72 7.93
C ALA A 15 -4.22 2.81 6.95
N SER A 16 -4.51 2.82 5.64
CA SER A 16 -3.50 2.79 4.57
C SER A 16 -2.47 3.92 4.68
N VAL A 17 -2.91 5.13 5.04
CA VAL A 17 -2.07 6.31 5.27
C VAL A 17 -1.16 6.12 6.50
N ALA A 18 -1.70 5.59 7.59
CA ALA A 18 -0.91 5.31 8.80
C ALA A 18 0.14 4.22 8.54
N MET A 19 -0.21 3.21 7.75
CA MET A 19 0.71 2.16 7.33
C MET A 19 1.87 2.74 6.51
N LYS A 20 1.57 3.62 5.54
CA LYS A 20 2.58 4.34 4.75
C LYS A 20 3.53 5.17 5.63
N LEU A 21 2.98 5.93 6.57
CA LEU A 21 3.75 6.87 7.40
C LEU A 21 4.59 6.19 8.49
N HIS A 22 4.23 4.99 8.92
CA HIS A 22 4.80 4.37 10.12
C HIS A 22 5.33 2.95 9.93
N LYS A 23 5.37 2.44 8.69
CA LYS A 23 5.92 1.12 8.34
C LYS A 23 7.29 0.85 9.00
N ASP A 24 8.21 1.80 9.00
CA ASP A 24 9.57 1.62 9.57
C ASP A 24 9.52 1.36 11.07
N LYS A 25 8.56 1.96 11.75
CA LYS A 25 8.40 1.78 13.19
C LYS A 25 7.76 0.43 13.50
N PHE A 26 6.85 -0.06 12.66
CA PHE A 26 6.33 -1.43 12.76
C PHE A 26 7.45 -2.45 12.53
N LEU A 27 8.27 -2.27 11.48
CA LEU A 27 9.45 -3.09 11.23
C LEU A 27 10.43 -3.09 12.42
N LYS A 28 10.67 -1.92 13.01
CA LYS A 28 11.63 -1.76 14.12
C LYS A 28 11.14 -2.32 15.45
N HIS A 29 9.85 -2.17 15.76
CA HIS A 29 9.33 -2.45 17.10
C HIS A 29 8.42 -3.69 17.19
N ASP A 30 7.89 -4.17 16.07
CA ASP A 30 6.99 -5.33 15.99
C ASP A 30 7.25 -6.16 14.73
N GLY A 31 8.52 -6.29 14.34
CA GLY A 31 8.93 -6.83 13.05
C GLY A 31 8.43 -8.24 12.77
N GLU A 32 8.52 -9.18 13.72
CA GLU A 32 8.09 -10.57 13.52
C GLU A 32 6.59 -10.68 13.23
N ARG A 33 5.77 -10.02 14.05
CA ARG A 33 4.31 -10.01 13.87
C ARG A 33 3.92 -9.25 12.61
N PHE A 34 4.61 -8.16 12.30
CA PHE A 34 4.38 -7.41 11.08
C PHE A 34 4.67 -8.25 9.84
N GLN A 35 5.78 -8.98 9.82
CA GLN A 35 6.14 -9.90 8.74
C GLN A 35 5.15 -11.06 8.61
N SER A 36 4.72 -11.66 9.73
CA SER A 36 3.65 -12.67 9.72
C SER A 36 2.36 -12.13 9.12
N TYR A 37 1.98 -10.89 9.47
CA TYR A 37 0.83 -10.22 8.91
C TYR A 37 0.95 -10.01 7.39
N LEU A 38 2.11 -9.55 6.89
CA LEU A 38 2.32 -9.39 5.45
C LEU A 38 2.22 -10.73 4.71
N ALA A 39 2.75 -11.82 5.30
CA ALA A 39 2.59 -13.17 4.76
C ALA A 39 1.13 -13.64 4.73
N ASP A 40 0.35 -13.33 5.76
CA ASP A 40 -1.08 -13.61 5.80
C ASP A 40 -1.86 -12.79 4.75
N VAL A 41 -1.50 -11.53 4.54
CA VAL A 41 -2.08 -10.71 3.45
C VAL A 41 -1.71 -11.30 2.08
N LYS A 42 -0.45 -11.70 1.88
CA LYS A 42 0.01 -12.29 0.62
C LYS A 42 -0.69 -13.61 0.29
N SER A 43 -0.97 -14.43 1.32
CA SER A 43 -1.72 -15.68 1.19
C SER A 43 -3.24 -15.49 1.16
N GLY A 44 -3.75 -14.26 1.30
CA GLY A 44 -5.17 -13.93 1.26
C GLY A 44 -5.94 -14.24 2.56
N LYS A 45 -5.23 -14.59 3.65
CA LYS A 45 -5.82 -14.82 4.98
C LYS A 45 -6.16 -13.53 5.71
N ALA A 46 -5.47 -12.44 5.36
CA ALA A 46 -5.71 -11.11 5.90
C ALA A 46 -5.85 -10.08 4.76
N THR A 47 -6.35 -8.89 5.09
CA THR A 47 -6.49 -7.78 4.15
C THR A 47 -5.72 -6.57 4.64
N ILE A 48 -5.01 -5.91 3.74
CA ILE A 48 -4.39 -4.60 4.00
C ILE A 48 -5.30 -3.48 3.51
N ALA A 49 -5.37 -2.38 4.26
CA ALA A 49 -6.08 -1.19 3.81
C ALA A 49 -5.31 -0.50 2.67
N ALA A 50 -6.01 -0.19 1.58
CA ALA A 50 -5.49 0.60 0.46
C ALA A 50 -6.40 1.78 0.06
N GLY A 51 -7.69 1.77 0.47
CA GLY A 51 -8.71 2.65 -0.11
C GLY A 51 -8.54 4.16 0.10
N ALA A 52 -7.73 4.61 1.06
CA ALA A 52 -7.46 6.03 1.26
C ALA A 52 -6.20 6.54 0.54
N LEU A 53 -5.37 5.65 -0.03
CA LEU A 53 -4.21 6.05 -0.82
C LEU A 53 -4.61 6.16 -2.29
N LEU A 54 -4.08 7.17 -2.98
CA LEU A 54 -4.24 7.32 -4.43
C LEU A 54 -3.13 6.55 -5.18
N PRO A 55 -3.35 6.14 -6.46
CA PRO A 55 -2.37 5.36 -7.22
C PRO A 55 -0.99 6.01 -7.26
N HIS A 56 -0.91 7.32 -7.49
CA HIS A 56 0.36 8.04 -7.53
C HIS A 56 1.07 8.09 -6.18
N GLU A 57 0.33 8.08 -5.07
CA GLU A 57 0.90 8.06 -3.72
C GLU A 57 1.49 6.69 -3.36
N ILE A 58 0.88 5.62 -3.86
CA ILE A 58 1.38 4.24 -3.73
C ILE A 58 2.66 4.12 -4.55
N VAL A 59 2.64 4.53 -5.82
CA VAL A 59 3.81 4.48 -6.71
C VAL A 59 4.96 5.35 -6.19
N ALA A 60 4.70 6.57 -5.72
CA ALA A 60 5.74 7.43 -5.14
C ALA A 60 6.38 6.80 -3.88
N SER A 61 5.68 5.90 -3.19
CA SER A 61 6.22 5.20 -2.02
C SER A 61 7.26 4.12 -2.39
N LEU A 62 7.41 3.77 -3.68
CA LEU A 62 8.46 2.87 -4.17
C LEU A 62 9.85 3.51 -4.17
N GLU A 63 9.95 4.84 -4.08
CA GLU A 63 11.24 5.54 -3.93
C GLU A 63 11.91 5.19 -2.59
N ASP A 64 11.16 4.65 -1.64
CA ASP A 64 11.64 4.20 -0.34
C ASP A 64 11.86 2.67 -0.32
N PRO A 65 13.13 2.20 -0.31
CA PRO A 65 13.45 0.77 -0.40
C PRO A 65 12.99 -0.05 0.81
N SER A 66 12.68 0.58 1.94
CA SER A 66 12.28 -0.09 3.19
C SER A 66 10.85 -0.68 3.16
N GLY A 67 10.01 -0.23 2.23
CA GLY A 67 8.58 -0.52 2.24
C GLY A 67 8.02 -1.19 0.99
N SER A 68 8.89 -1.72 0.12
CA SER A 68 8.48 -2.30 -1.17
C SER A 68 7.35 -3.33 -1.04
N GLU A 69 7.42 -4.22 -0.05
CA GLU A 69 6.38 -5.25 0.16
C GLU A 69 5.03 -4.66 0.57
N VAL A 70 5.01 -3.67 1.47
CA VAL A 70 3.76 -3.01 1.89
C VAL A 70 3.12 -2.29 0.70
N VAL A 71 3.94 -1.61 -0.11
CA VAL A 71 3.50 -0.88 -1.30
C VAL A 71 2.90 -1.82 -2.33
N GLU A 72 3.55 -2.96 -2.61
CA GLU A 72 3.04 -3.99 -3.52
C GLU A 72 1.69 -4.56 -3.05
N LEU A 73 1.56 -4.86 -1.75
CA LEU A 73 0.31 -5.38 -1.20
C LEU A 73 -0.82 -4.33 -1.23
N GLN A 74 -0.51 -3.05 -0.99
CA GLN A 74 -1.47 -1.97 -1.12
C GLN A 74 -1.90 -1.74 -2.58
N TRP A 75 -0.96 -1.80 -3.52
CA TRP A 75 -1.25 -1.72 -4.95
C TRP A 75 -2.15 -2.86 -5.40
N LYS A 76 -1.78 -4.11 -5.07
CA LYS A 76 -2.57 -5.29 -5.38
C LYS A 76 -4.00 -5.18 -4.85
N ARG A 77 -4.15 -4.73 -3.60
CA ARG A 77 -5.48 -4.54 -3.00
C ARG A 77 -6.31 -3.49 -3.75
N MET A 78 -5.70 -2.37 -4.12
CA MET A 78 -6.39 -1.32 -4.89
C MET A 78 -6.89 -1.85 -6.23
N VAL A 79 -6.05 -2.59 -6.97
CA VAL A 79 -6.43 -3.20 -8.26
C VAL A 79 -7.55 -4.23 -8.08
N GLU A 80 -7.49 -5.05 -7.04
CA GLU A 80 -8.55 -6.01 -6.71
C GLU A 80 -9.88 -5.32 -6.41
N ASP A 81 -9.86 -4.24 -5.62
CA ASP A 81 -11.07 -3.48 -5.28
C ASP A 81 -11.68 -2.78 -6.50
N LEU A 82 -10.85 -2.23 -7.40
CA LEU A 82 -11.30 -1.70 -8.69
C LEU A 82 -11.91 -2.79 -9.57
N SER A 83 -11.26 -3.95 -9.67
CA SER A 83 -11.74 -5.09 -10.47
C SER A 83 -13.09 -5.62 -9.97
N LYS A 84 -13.35 -5.57 -8.65
CA LYS A 84 -14.65 -5.94 -8.07
C LYS A 84 -15.77 -4.95 -8.41
N ALA A 85 -15.44 -3.67 -8.59
CA ALA A 85 -16.42 -2.67 -9.01
C ALA A 85 -16.82 -2.84 -10.49
N GLY A 86 -16.01 -3.55 -11.27
CA GLY A 86 -16.27 -3.86 -12.67
C GLY A 86 -15.03 -3.63 -13.52
N LYS A 87 -15.12 -4.00 -14.80
CA LYS A 87 -14.08 -3.73 -15.80
C LYS A 87 -14.64 -2.78 -16.85
N LEU A 88 -13.76 -1.94 -17.38
CA LEU A 88 -14.10 -1.12 -18.53
C LEU A 88 -14.12 -2.02 -19.78
N GLU A 89 -15.24 -2.01 -20.50
CA GLU A 89 -15.40 -2.72 -21.77
C GLU A 89 -15.38 -1.71 -22.93
N ASN A 90 -14.90 -2.13 -24.10
CA ASN A 90 -14.84 -1.28 -25.31
C ASN A 90 -14.11 0.06 -25.12
N CYS A 91 -13.03 0.08 -24.32
CA CYS A 91 -12.21 1.27 -24.07
C CYS A 91 -10.80 1.13 -24.64
N ILE A 92 -10.18 2.26 -24.98
CA ILE A 92 -8.77 2.35 -25.39
C ILE A 92 -8.09 3.34 -24.44
N ALA A 93 -7.04 2.89 -23.77
CA ALA A 93 -6.18 3.75 -22.97
C ALA A 93 -5.11 4.38 -23.88
N VAL A 94 -5.05 5.72 -23.91
CA VAL A 94 -4.03 6.47 -24.65
C VAL A 94 -3.29 7.36 -23.65
N CYS A 95 -1.97 7.16 -23.54
CA CYS A 95 -1.10 7.99 -22.72
C CYS A 95 -0.21 8.84 -23.64
N ASP A 96 -0.20 10.15 -23.43
CA ASP A 96 0.79 11.02 -24.07
C ASP A 96 2.18 10.74 -23.49
N VAL A 97 3.17 10.61 -24.37
CA VAL A 97 4.59 10.38 -24.04
C VAL A 97 5.50 11.49 -24.60
N SER A 98 4.90 12.58 -25.10
CA SER A 98 5.63 13.75 -25.59
C SER A 98 6.43 14.42 -24.46
N GLY A 99 7.53 15.09 -24.80
CA GLY A 99 8.43 15.68 -23.79
C GLY A 99 7.79 16.69 -22.83
N SER A 100 6.61 17.24 -23.16
CA SER A 100 5.84 18.13 -22.28
C SER A 100 5.33 17.48 -21.00
N ILE A 101 5.28 16.14 -20.92
CA ILE A 101 4.81 15.44 -19.72
C ILE A 101 5.82 15.45 -18.56
N LEU A 102 7.06 15.91 -18.77
CA LEU A 102 8.13 15.91 -17.76
C LEU A 102 8.02 17.06 -16.72
N GLY A 103 6.84 17.67 -16.58
CA GLY A 103 6.61 18.75 -15.61
C GLY A 103 6.42 18.24 -14.18
N ARG A 104 7.37 18.55 -13.29
CA ARG A 104 7.11 18.61 -11.84
C ARG A 104 6.94 20.07 -11.45
N GLN A 105 5.74 20.47 -11.03
CA GLN A 105 5.51 21.66 -10.21
C GLN A 105 5.23 21.21 -8.78
#